data_AF-A0A351UTR0-F1
#
_entry.id   AF-A0A351UTR0-F1
#
_cell.length_a   1.000
_cell.length_b   1.000
_cell.length_c   1.000
_cell.angle_alpha   90.00
_cell.angle_beta   90.00
_cell.angle_gamma   90.00
#
_symmetry.space_group_name_H-M   'P 1'
#
loop_
_entity.id
_entity.type
_entity.pdbx_description
1 polymer ?
#
loop_
_entity_poly.entity_id
_entity_poly.type
_entity_poly.pdbx_seq_one_letter_code
_entity_poly.pdbx_strand_id
1 'polypeptide(L)'
;MFNKKVRTQILGGCLEDFKAYLAGTYKGYYITLENQAGRYLIKINATSPDDNGNTSLGSCLSQQARLHKQLVQTQTYDHCAVLTIQGPNLAKNIPPVINEIVDPVISYLVMNGYVSGCEHCGNTQERPDCYEINGGCHYLCRSCTEEIQ
;
A
#
# COMPACT_ATOMS: atom_id res chain seq x y z
N MET A 1 -0.33 -7.98 15.96
CA MET A 1 -0.86 -6.80 15.26
C MET A 1 -2.30 -7.11 14.83
N PHE A 2 -3.28 -6.28 15.22
CA PHE A 2 -4.74 -6.49 15.06
C PHE A 2 -5.37 -7.81 15.54
N ASN A 3 -6.59 -7.76 16.08
CA ASN A 3 -7.34 -8.99 16.33
C ASN A 3 -7.92 -9.57 15.02
N LYS A 4 -8.35 -10.83 15.01
CA LYS A 4 -8.91 -11.51 13.81
C LYS A 4 -10.07 -10.73 13.17
N LYS A 5 -10.96 -10.16 13.99
CA LYS A 5 -12.15 -9.42 13.52
C LYS A 5 -11.77 -8.16 12.73
N VAL A 6 -10.79 -7.40 13.21
CA VAL A 6 -10.30 -6.18 12.53
C VAL A 6 -9.64 -6.55 11.20
N ARG A 7 -8.80 -7.60 11.19
CA ARG A 7 -8.11 -8.05 9.97
C ARG A 7 -9.07 -8.42 8.84
N THR A 8 -10.15 -9.15 9.14
CA THR A 8 -11.15 -9.54 8.13
C THR A 8 -11.95 -8.38 7.55
N GLN A 9 -11.90 -7.20 8.15
CA GLN A 9 -12.62 -6.01 7.69
C GLN A 9 -11.73 -5.05 6.89
N ILE A 10 -10.41 -5.09 7.08
CA ILE A 10 -9.47 -4.29 6.31
C ILE A 10 -9.41 -4.86 4.89
N LEU A 11 -9.72 -4.04 3.89
CA LEU A 11 -9.64 -4.35 2.47
C LEU A 11 -10.29 -5.71 2.12
N GLY A 12 -11.49 -5.95 2.66
CA GLY A 12 -12.24 -7.20 2.45
C GLY A 12 -11.60 -8.46 3.03
N GLY A 13 -10.60 -8.32 3.90
CA GLY A 13 -9.85 -9.45 4.46
C GLY A 13 -8.84 -10.06 3.48
N CYS A 14 -8.47 -9.32 2.43
CA CYS A 14 -7.54 -9.80 1.40
C CYS A 14 -6.05 -9.80 1.82
N LEU A 15 -5.73 -9.30 3.01
CA LEU A 15 -4.36 -9.25 3.52
C LEU A 15 -4.12 -10.37 4.56
N GLU A 16 -3.04 -11.12 4.37
CA GLU A 16 -2.54 -12.11 5.32
C GLU A 16 -1.75 -11.43 6.45
N ASP A 17 -1.70 -12.08 7.62
CA ASP A 17 -1.03 -11.53 8.81
C ASP A 17 0.30 -12.23 9.09
N PHE A 18 1.38 -11.45 9.02
CA PHE A 18 2.75 -11.87 9.27
C PHE A 18 3.25 -11.43 10.65
N LYS A 19 2.34 -11.16 11.60
CA LYS A 19 2.55 -10.67 12.97
C LYS A 19 3.02 -9.22 13.05
N ALA A 20 4.01 -8.84 12.25
CA ALA A 20 4.59 -7.49 12.20
C ALA A 20 3.90 -6.57 11.19
N TYR A 21 3.37 -7.15 10.11
CA TYR A 21 2.69 -6.45 9.02
C TYR A 21 1.59 -7.32 8.41
N LEU A 22 0.67 -6.68 7.68
CA LEU A 22 -0.29 -7.35 6.82
C LEU A 22 0.19 -7.19 5.39
N ALA A 23 0.09 -8.23 4.58
CA ALA A 23 0.44 -8.17 3.17
C ALA A 23 -0.50 -9.02 2.34
N GLY A 24 -0.83 -8.57 1.14
CA GLY A 24 -1.66 -9.33 0.22
C GLY A 24 -1.97 -8.55 -1.04
N THR A 25 -2.96 -9.03 -1.78
CA THR A 25 -3.43 -8.40 -3.01
C THR A 25 -4.86 -7.92 -2.83
N TYR A 26 -5.12 -6.64 -3.08
CA TYR A 26 -6.47 -6.08 -3.07
C TYR A 26 -6.81 -5.50 -4.44
N LYS A 27 -7.87 -6.04 -5.07
CA LYS A 27 -8.33 -5.67 -6.43
C LYS A 27 -7.20 -5.64 -7.48
N GLY A 28 -6.24 -6.57 -7.38
CA GLY A 28 -5.13 -6.69 -8.32
C GLY A 28 -3.85 -5.93 -7.94
N TYR A 29 -3.84 -5.20 -6.82
CA TYR A 29 -2.64 -4.47 -6.37
C TYR A 29 -2.02 -5.10 -5.12
N TYR A 30 -0.69 -5.24 -5.13
CA TYR A 30 0.08 -5.65 -3.96
C TYR A 30 0.08 -4.52 -2.93
N ILE A 31 -0.32 -4.87 -1.71
CA ILE A 31 -0.45 -3.92 -0.60
C ILE A 31 0.23 -4.51 0.63
N THR A 32 1.01 -3.67 1.31
CA THR A 32 1.50 -3.94 2.66
C THR A 32 0.93 -2.90 3.62
N LEU A 33 0.70 -3.32 4.87
CA LEU A 33 0.20 -2.47 5.93
C LEU A 33 0.97 -2.79 7.21
N GLU A 34 1.68 -1.78 7.71
CA GLU A 34 2.53 -1.87 8.89
C GLU A 34 2.00 -0.92 9.97
N ASN A 35 2.10 -1.30 11.24
CA ASN A 35 1.77 -0.40 12.36
C ASN A 35 3.02 -0.03 13.12
N GLN A 36 3.43 1.24 12.99
CA GLN A 36 4.58 1.81 13.66
C GLN A 36 4.10 2.82 14.71
N ALA A 37 3.98 2.36 15.96
CA ALA A 37 3.60 3.19 17.11
C ALA A 37 2.31 4.02 16.90
N GLY A 38 1.28 3.42 16.28
CA GLY A 38 0.00 4.07 16.02
C GLY A 38 -0.08 4.86 14.70
N ARG A 39 0.99 4.79 13.89
CA ARG A 39 0.98 5.18 12.47
C ARG A 39 0.84 3.93 11.61
N TYR A 40 -0.14 3.94 10.73
CA TYR A 40 -0.33 2.87 9.76
C TYR A 40 0.34 3.28 8.46
N LEU A 41 1.39 2.56 8.09
CA LEU A 41 2.10 2.74 6.83
C LEU A 41 1.51 1.75 5.83
N ILE A 42 0.93 2.26 4.75
CA ILE A 42 0.37 1.45 3.68
C ILE A 42 1.21 1.67 2.44
N LYS A 43 1.76 0.60 1.86
CA LYS A 43 2.40 0.65 0.55
C LYS A 43 1.50 0.02 -0.48
N ILE A 44 1.42 0.62 -1.66
CA ILE A 44 0.65 0.13 -2.79
C ILE A 44 1.60 0.10 -3.98
N ASN A 45 1.93 -1.09 -4.47
CA ASN A 45 2.76 -1.21 -5.66
C ASN A 45 1.91 -0.86 -6.88
N ALA A 46 2.33 0.16 -7.61
CA ALA A 46 1.63 0.65 -8.77
C ALA A 46 2.63 1.26 -9.74
N THR A 47 2.56 0.85 -10.99
CA THR A 47 3.35 1.38 -12.09
C THR A 47 2.45 1.65 -13.29
N SER A 48 2.76 2.70 -14.03
CA SER A 48 2.12 3.01 -15.30
C SER A 48 3.18 3.55 -16.27
N PRO A 49 3.22 3.06 -17.52
CA PRO A 49 4.10 3.63 -18.54
C PRO A 49 3.74 5.08 -18.89
N ASP A 50 2.51 5.50 -18.57
CA ASP A 50 1.99 6.84 -18.87
C ASP A 50 2.13 7.83 -17.69
N ASP A 51 2.63 7.38 -16.52
CA ASP A 51 2.80 8.21 -15.32
C ASP A 51 4.17 7.98 -14.66
N ASN A 52 5.22 8.43 -15.34
CA ASN A 52 6.59 8.35 -14.82
C ASN A 52 6.70 8.99 -13.42
N GLY A 53 7.33 8.25 -12.50
CA GLY A 53 7.47 8.67 -11.10
C GLY A 53 6.16 8.73 -10.32
N ASN A 54 5.06 8.17 -10.87
CA ASN A 54 3.74 8.22 -10.27
C ASN A 54 3.29 9.67 -9.95
N THR A 55 3.58 10.63 -10.82
CA THR A 55 3.33 12.07 -10.60
C THR A 55 1.83 12.39 -10.54
N SER A 56 1.05 11.81 -11.43
CA SER A 56 -0.41 11.95 -11.50
C SER A 56 -1.08 11.27 -10.31
N LEU A 57 -0.59 10.09 -9.93
CA LEU A 57 -0.98 9.42 -8.70
C LEU A 57 -0.68 10.29 -7.47
N GLY A 58 0.49 10.93 -7.39
CA GLY A 58 0.85 11.85 -6.31
C GLY A 58 -0.12 13.04 -6.20
N SER A 59 -0.61 13.53 -7.33
CA SER A 59 -1.66 14.58 -7.35
C SER A 59 -3.00 14.06 -6.83
N CYS A 60 -3.40 12.84 -7.19
CA CYS A 60 -4.60 12.19 -6.64
C CYS A 60 -4.49 12.01 -5.11
N LEU A 61 -3.37 11.48 -4.63
CA LEU A 61 -3.10 11.30 -3.20
C LEU A 61 -3.13 12.61 -2.42
N SER A 62 -2.59 13.69 -3.01
CA SER A 62 -2.63 15.03 -2.42
C SER A 62 -4.07 15.56 -2.27
N GLN A 63 -4.97 15.21 -3.19
CA GLN A 63 -6.40 15.52 -3.07
C GLN A 63 -7.06 14.68 -1.97
N GLN A 64 -6.76 13.37 -1.92
CA GLN A 64 -7.26 12.47 -0.86
C GLN A 64 -6.84 12.95 0.54
N ALA A 65 -5.60 13.41 0.70
CA ALA A 65 -5.10 13.94 1.98
C ALA A 65 -5.85 15.19 2.45
N ARG A 66 -6.46 15.96 1.54
CA ARG A 66 -7.31 17.12 1.90
C ARG A 66 -8.71 16.68 2.37
N LEU A 67 -9.20 15.53 1.90
CA LEU A 67 -10.50 14.98 2.27
C LEU A 67 -10.44 14.18 3.58
N HIS A 68 -9.32 13.50 3.83
CA HIS A 68 -9.14 12.63 4.99
C HIS A 68 -8.04 13.16 5.91
N LYS A 69 -8.43 13.77 7.02
CA LYS A 69 -7.49 14.31 8.04
C LYS A 69 -6.55 13.26 8.63
N GLN A 70 -6.95 11.99 8.56
CA GLN A 70 -6.15 10.87 9.04
C GLN A 70 -5.02 10.50 8.06
N LEU A 71 -5.10 10.89 6.79
CA LEU A 71 -4.01 10.69 5.82
C LEU A 71 -3.01 11.84 6.00
N VAL A 72 -2.03 11.62 6.87
CA VAL A 72 -1.10 12.68 7.33
C VAL A 72 0.10 12.85 6.40
N GLN A 73 0.41 11.85 5.58
CA GLN A 73 1.50 11.92 4.62
C GLN A 73 1.26 10.97 3.44
N THR A 74 1.69 11.40 2.25
CA THR A 74 1.67 10.63 1.02
C THR A 74 3.01 10.79 0.32
N GLN A 75 3.55 9.71 -0.23
CA GLN A 75 4.76 9.73 -1.04
C GLN A 75 4.56 8.82 -2.26
N THR A 76 5.18 9.18 -3.38
CA THR A 76 5.23 8.35 -4.57
C THR A 76 6.68 8.10 -4.97
N TYR A 77 6.89 6.89 -5.45
CA TYR A 77 8.11 6.38 -6.05
C TYR A 77 7.73 5.79 -7.42
N ASP A 78 8.71 5.44 -8.23
CA ASP A 78 8.49 4.99 -9.61
C ASP A 78 7.50 3.82 -9.74
N HIS A 79 7.46 2.90 -8.76
CA HIS A 79 6.59 1.72 -8.80
C HIS A 79 5.80 1.49 -7.50
N CYS A 80 5.71 2.51 -6.65
CA CYS A 80 5.05 2.41 -5.35
C CYS A 80 4.49 3.74 -4.88
N ALA A 81 3.35 3.69 -4.18
CA ALA A 81 2.84 4.78 -3.38
C ALA A 81 2.81 4.39 -1.90
N VAL A 82 3.16 5.33 -1.04
CA VAL A 82 3.19 5.14 0.42
C VAL A 82 2.26 6.14 1.08
N LEU A 83 1.34 5.63 1.89
CA LEU A 83 0.36 6.39 2.64
C LEU A 83 0.61 6.20 4.13
N THR A 84 0.73 7.30 4.86
CA THR A 84 0.81 7.27 6.32
C THR A 84 -0.53 7.73 6.88
N ILE A 85 -1.22 6.82 7.55
CA ILE A 85 -2.50 7.08 8.21
C ILE A 85 -2.28 7.16 9.72
N GLN A 86 -2.65 8.29 10.32
CA GLN A 86 -2.56 8.55 11.75
C GLN A 86 -3.72 9.47 12.17
N GLY A 87 -4.29 9.24 13.36
CA GLY A 87 -5.29 10.17 13.89
C GLY A 87 -5.80 9.81 15.27
N PRO A 88 -6.47 10.75 15.95
CA PRO A 88 -7.10 10.49 17.25
C PRO A 88 -8.19 9.41 17.09
N ASN A 89 -8.30 8.51 18.06
CA ASN A 89 -9.29 7.41 18.08
C ASN A 89 -9.20 6.41 16.91
N LEU A 90 -8.14 6.44 16.09
CA LEU A 90 -8.00 5.53 14.95
C LEU A 90 -8.11 4.07 15.36
N ALA A 91 -7.59 3.69 16.54
CA ALA A 91 -7.67 2.34 17.09
C ALA A 91 -9.09 1.74 17.16
N LYS A 92 -10.14 2.58 17.24
CA LYS A 92 -11.54 2.12 17.26
C LYS A 92 -12.14 1.94 15.86
N ASN A 93 -11.57 2.62 14.86
CA ASN A 93 -12.11 2.75 13.51
C ASN A 93 -11.09 2.36 12.43
N ILE A 94 -10.15 1.45 12.74
CA ILE A 94 -9.06 1.11 11.81
C ILE A 94 -9.61 0.63 10.45
N PRO A 95 -10.50 -0.37 10.37
CA PRO A 95 -10.97 -0.85 9.08
C PRO A 95 -11.69 0.22 8.23
N PRO A 96 -12.71 0.95 8.72
CA PRO A 96 -13.41 1.92 7.89
C PRO A 96 -12.48 3.03 7.42
N VAL A 97 -11.60 3.56 8.29
CA VAL A 97 -10.68 4.64 7.88
C VAL A 97 -9.70 4.16 6.80
N ILE A 98 -9.13 2.97 6.95
CA ILE A 98 -8.21 2.43 5.94
C ILE A 98 -8.95 2.17 4.63
N ASN A 99 -10.12 1.56 4.67
CA ASN A 99 -10.87 1.25 3.46
C ASN A 99 -11.33 2.53 2.74
N GLU A 100 -11.85 3.52 3.46
CA GLU A 100 -12.27 4.81 2.90
C GLU A 100 -11.13 5.56 2.21
N ILE A 101 -9.89 5.44 2.71
CA ILE A 101 -8.72 6.08 2.11
C ILE A 101 -8.16 5.27 0.95
N VAL A 102 -8.08 3.94 1.08
CA VAL A 102 -7.42 3.07 0.10
C VAL A 102 -8.33 2.76 -1.10
N ASP A 103 -9.64 2.57 -0.90
CA ASP A 103 -10.56 2.22 -2.01
C ASP A 103 -10.58 3.25 -3.16
N PRO A 104 -10.65 4.57 -2.90
CA PRO A 104 -10.59 5.57 -3.95
C PRO A 104 -9.25 5.57 -4.70
N VAL A 105 -8.14 5.33 -3.99
CA VAL A 105 -6.80 5.24 -4.60
C VAL A 105 -6.74 4.04 -5.53
N ILE A 106 -7.18 2.87 -5.08
CA ILE A 106 -7.23 1.66 -5.92
C ILE A 106 -8.17 1.85 -7.12
N SER A 107 -9.31 2.52 -6.92
CA SER A 107 -10.23 2.84 -8.03
C SER A 107 -9.58 3.75 -9.05
N TYR A 108 -8.83 4.76 -8.61
CA TYR A 108 -8.04 5.63 -9.50
C TYR A 108 -7.01 4.83 -10.29
N LEU A 109 -6.26 3.94 -9.64
CA LEU A 109 -5.26 3.10 -10.31
C LEU A 109 -5.89 2.24 -11.40
N VAL A 110 -7.01 1.57 -11.12
CA VAL A 110 -7.75 0.76 -12.10
C VAL A 110 -8.24 1.61 -13.27
N MET A 111 -8.85 2.77 -12.99
CA MET A 111 -9.42 3.64 -14.03
C MET A 111 -8.37 4.24 -14.97
N ASN A 112 -7.14 4.37 -14.50
CA ASN A 112 -6.04 4.97 -15.26
C ASN A 112 -5.01 3.92 -15.74
N GLY A 113 -5.37 2.63 -15.72
CA GLY A 113 -4.56 1.57 -16.34
C GLY A 113 -3.25 1.23 -15.62
N TYR A 114 -3.09 1.61 -14.36
CA TYR A 114 -1.92 1.20 -13.57
C TYR A 114 -1.95 -0.30 -13.35
N VAL A 115 -0.76 -0.89 -13.27
CA VAL A 115 -0.59 -2.31 -12.94
C VAL A 115 0.29 -2.45 -11.72
N SER A 116 0.15 -3.57 -11.01
CA SER A 116 0.97 -3.87 -9.83
C SER A 116 2.07 -4.84 -10.20
N GLY A 117 3.27 -4.60 -9.68
CA GLY A 117 4.46 -5.40 -9.96
C GLY A 117 5.49 -5.25 -8.85
N CYS A 118 6.74 -5.58 -9.14
CA CYS A 118 7.87 -5.37 -8.23
C CYS A 118 7.96 -3.91 -7.77
N GLU A 119 8.09 -3.69 -6.46
CA GLU A 119 8.21 -2.36 -5.84
C GLU A 119 9.45 -1.60 -6.33
N HIS A 120 10.50 -2.34 -6.68
CA HIS A 120 11.80 -1.76 -7.06
C HIS A 120 11.93 -1.49 -8.57
N CYS A 121 11.53 -2.43 -9.42
CA CYS A 121 11.76 -2.34 -10.87
C CYS A 121 10.49 -2.33 -11.71
N GLY A 122 9.31 -2.44 -11.09
CA GLY A 122 8.02 -2.43 -11.78
C GLY A 122 7.74 -3.68 -12.62
N ASN A 123 8.59 -4.72 -12.59
CA ASN A 123 8.37 -5.95 -13.34
C ASN A 123 7.03 -6.58 -12.96
N THR A 124 6.19 -6.82 -13.97
CA THR A 124 4.85 -7.42 -13.86
C THR A 124 4.74 -8.82 -14.46
N GLN A 125 5.80 -9.31 -15.11
CA GLN A 125 5.82 -10.64 -15.74
C GLN A 125 6.00 -11.74 -14.70
N GLU A 126 6.79 -11.45 -13.66
CA GLU A 126 7.00 -12.35 -12.54
C GLU A 126 6.16 -11.91 -11.36
N ARG A 127 5.56 -12.89 -10.65
CA ARG A 127 4.85 -12.62 -9.41
C ARG A 127 5.89 -12.28 -8.31
N PRO A 128 5.85 -11.07 -7.72
CA PRO A 128 6.69 -10.75 -6.57
C PRO A 128 6.22 -11.47 -5.30
N ASP A 129 7.16 -11.73 -4.39
CA ASP A 129 6.90 -12.18 -3.02
C ASP A 129 7.10 -11.01 -2.04
N CYS A 130 6.50 -11.05 -0.84
CA CYS A 130 6.73 -10.02 0.20
C CYS A 130 7.95 -10.42 1.03
N TYR A 131 8.93 -9.52 1.06
CA TYR A 131 10.16 -9.67 1.83
C TYR A 131 10.23 -8.60 2.92
N GLU A 132 10.69 -8.99 4.09
CA GLU A 132 11.04 -8.05 5.16
C GLU A 132 12.49 -7.62 4.98
N ILE A 133 12.70 -6.34 4.65
CA ILE A 133 14.03 -5.76 4.41
C ILE A 133 14.15 -4.50 5.28
N ASN A 134 15.20 -4.43 6.10
CA ASN A 134 15.45 -3.31 7.01
C ASN A 134 14.24 -2.91 7.88
N GLY A 135 13.39 -3.88 8.24
CA GLY A 135 12.21 -3.67 9.08
C GLY A 135 10.98 -3.11 8.36
N GLY A 136 10.97 -3.11 7.02
CA GLY A 136 9.77 -2.85 6.20
C GLY A 136 9.39 -4.07 5.34
N CYS A 137 8.11 -4.30 5.04
CA CYS A 137 7.72 -5.28 3.99
C CYS A 137 7.66 -4.64 2.61
N HIS A 138 8.20 -5.36 1.64
CA HIS A 138 8.31 -4.96 0.24
C HIS A 138 7.95 -6.12 -0.69
N TYR A 139 7.14 -5.86 -1.71
CA TYR A 139 6.86 -6.85 -2.75
C TYR A 139 7.90 -6.75 -3.86
N LEU A 140 8.80 -7.73 -3.95
CA LEU A 140 9.93 -7.71 -4.88
C LEU A 140 9.95 -8.96 -5.78
N CYS A 141 10.37 -8.79 -7.03
CA CYS A 141 10.71 -9.93 -7.88
C CYS A 141 12.04 -10.54 -7.44
N ARG A 142 12.28 -11.77 -7.87
CA ARG A 142 13.46 -12.54 -7.48
C ARG A 142 14.77 -11.82 -7.82
N SER A 143 14.89 -11.25 -9.01
CA SER A 143 16.09 -10.53 -9.43
C SER A 143 16.42 -9.36 -8.49
N CYS A 144 15.42 -8.56 -8.11
CA CYS A 144 15.63 -7.45 -7.18
C CYS A 144 16.00 -7.90 -5.78
N THR A 145 15.52 -9.07 -5.33
CA THR A 145 15.95 -9.59 -4.03
C THR A 145 17.38 -10.09 -4.01
N GLU A 146 17.87 -10.63 -5.12
CA GLU A 146 19.27 -11.10 -5.24
C GLU A 146 20.26 -9.93 -5.24
N GLU A 147 19.85 -8.73 -5.67
CA GLU A 147 20.68 -7.51 -5.65
C GLU A 147 20.77 -6.82 -4.28
N ILE A 148 19.88 -7.16 -3.35
CA ILE A 148 19.78 -6.53 -2.02
C ILE A 148 20.49 -7.38 -0.93
N GLN A 149 20.90 -8.61 -1.25
CA GLN A 149 21.67 -9.50 -0.36
C GLN A 149 23.17 -9.17 -0.36
#